data_AF-A0A1Q6LBP2-F1
#
_entry.id   AF-A0A1Q6LBP2-F1
#
_cell.length_a   1.000
_cell.length_b   1.000
_cell.length_c   1.000
_cell.angle_alpha   90.00
_cell.angle_beta   90.00
_cell.angle_gamma   90.00
#
_symmetry.space_group_name_H-M   'P 1'
#
loop_
_entity.id
_entity.type
_entity.pdbx_description
1 polymer ?
#
loop_
_entity_poly.entity_id
_entity_poly.type
_entity_poly.pdbx_seq_one_letter_code
_entity_poly.pdbx_strand_id
1 'polypeptide(L)'
;MNTKLSLKLLLLLLLSLSLISCGQKDFVSQSNNETQNSIKKEDNNINQGNDSDIKEDNNINQDNTPSKLFAVAGGSNKIPGICEYYLYGINITPRIKPSIITENSSYYNVQNDTAIYIDIILNVYNLSNETKMSNDIIATKIKIKNNEYSCFSLVESIDGTNLEKSASINPLETRNIHYVAEVPIADTTTGELDIILTINGNDFSNKFNLDSFQSSIKENTQQNTNNSEKQGLTEDEYYRIIKETKQHQQDYIDSIDDPKVKQSVQTADSAAIAESSALYIKYPEDTDTIDAALKRVLNGE
;
A
#
# COMPACT_ATOMS: atom_id res chain seq x y z
N MET A 1 25.48 -34.59 -10.19
CA MET A 1 24.72 -34.95 -8.97
C MET A 1 25.30 -34.14 -7.82
N ASN A 2 24.67 -33.01 -7.49
CA ASN A 2 25.08 -32.12 -6.41
C ASN A 2 24.14 -32.33 -5.22
N THR A 3 24.62 -32.99 -4.18
CA THR A 3 23.90 -33.38 -2.96
C THR A 3 23.88 -32.25 -1.93
N LYS A 4 23.40 -31.06 -2.31
CA LYS A 4 23.24 -29.92 -1.38
C LYS A 4 21.87 -29.23 -1.47
N LEU A 5 20.86 -29.91 -2.00
CA LEU A 5 19.51 -29.34 -2.19
C LEU A 5 18.47 -29.80 -1.17
N SER A 6 18.79 -30.68 -0.21
CA SER A 6 17.76 -31.36 0.59
C SER A 6 17.71 -31.02 2.08
N LEU A 7 18.27 -29.89 2.55
CA LEU A 7 18.22 -29.57 3.99
C LEU A 7 17.57 -28.22 4.36
N LYS A 8 17.32 -27.32 3.40
CA LYS A 8 16.67 -26.02 3.69
C LYS A 8 15.13 -26.03 3.62
N LEU A 9 14.52 -27.14 3.17
CA LEU A 9 13.05 -27.25 3.06
C LEU A 9 12.37 -27.82 4.32
N LEU A 10 13.14 -28.22 5.35
CA LEU A 10 12.60 -28.91 6.53
C LEU A 10 12.39 -28.00 7.76
N LEU A 11 12.70 -26.70 7.67
CA LEU A 11 12.52 -25.75 8.78
C LEU A 11 11.30 -24.82 8.63
N LEU A 12 10.45 -25.07 7.63
CA LEU A 12 9.27 -24.25 7.31
C LEU A 12 7.93 -24.89 7.73
N LEU A 13 7.94 -25.99 8.51
CA LEU A 13 6.73 -26.77 8.79
C LEU A 13 6.32 -26.89 10.28
N LEU A 14 6.77 -25.99 11.17
CA LEU A 14 6.47 -26.11 12.61
C LEU A 14 5.89 -24.86 13.29
N LEU A 15 5.27 -23.93 12.55
CA LEU A 15 4.63 -22.75 13.12
C LEU A 15 3.10 -22.67 12.91
N SER A 16 2.39 -23.80 12.94
CA SER A 16 0.91 -23.77 12.90
C SER A 16 0.24 -24.94 13.58
N LEU A 17 0.42 -25.11 14.89
CA LEU A 17 -0.57 -25.81 15.71
C LEU A 17 -0.61 -25.24 17.14
N SER A 18 -1.50 -24.28 17.36
CA SER A 18 -2.04 -23.99 18.69
C SER A 18 -3.50 -23.59 18.62
N LEU A 19 -4.35 -24.60 18.91
CA LEU A 19 -5.62 -24.55 19.65
C LEU A 19 -6.85 -23.90 18.99
N ILE A 20 -7.59 -24.72 18.23
CA ILE A 20 -9.05 -24.60 18.12
C ILE A 20 -9.64 -25.29 19.36
N SER A 21 -10.18 -24.51 20.30
CA SER A 21 -11.05 -25.01 21.36
C SER A 21 -12.51 -24.97 20.89
N CYS A 22 -13.19 -26.11 21.02
CA CYS A 22 -14.58 -26.31 20.66
C CYS A 22 -15.55 -25.41 21.43
N GLY A 23 -16.58 -24.94 20.73
CA GLY A 23 -17.81 -24.41 21.29
C GLY A 23 -18.99 -24.77 20.39
N GLN A 24 -19.33 -26.06 20.34
CA GLN A 24 -20.49 -26.57 19.63
C GLN A 24 -21.77 -26.26 20.42
N LYS A 25 -22.72 -25.57 19.79
CA LYS A 25 -24.14 -25.66 20.11
C LYS A 25 -24.93 -25.71 18.81
N ASP A 26 -25.29 -26.92 18.43
CA ASP A 26 -26.37 -27.20 17.49
C ASP A 26 -27.69 -26.65 18.06
N PHE A 27 -28.52 -26.00 17.23
CA PHE A 27 -29.98 -26.20 17.25
C PHE A 27 -30.60 -25.74 15.91
N VAL A 28 -30.94 -26.76 15.11
CA VAL A 28 -32.23 -26.97 14.41
C VAL A 28 -32.69 -25.93 13.38
N SER A 29 -32.61 -26.36 12.12
CA SER A 29 -33.44 -25.91 11.00
C SER A 29 -34.92 -26.12 11.27
N GLN A 30 -35.75 -25.14 10.91
CA GLN A 30 -37.14 -25.40 10.53
C GLN A 30 -37.52 -24.56 9.31
N SER A 31 -37.68 -25.27 8.20
CA SER A 31 -38.34 -24.87 6.96
C SER A 31 -39.85 -24.94 7.12
N ASN A 32 -40.56 -24.28 6.18
CA ASN A 32 -41.99 -24.35 5.81
C ASN A 32 -42.80 -23.17 6.33
N ASN A 33 -43.77 -22.60 5.59
CA ASN A 33 -44.11 -22.49 4.17
C ASN A 33 -45.37 -21.57 4.16
N GLU A 34 -45.72 -21.04 2.98
CA GLU A 34 -47.03 -20.41 2.65
C GLU A 34 -47.30 -18.99 3.19
N THR A 35 -48.03 -18.08 2.54
CA THR A 35 -48.61 -17.93 1.19
C THR A 35 -49.25 -16.53 1.13
N GLN A 36 -49.28 -15.94 -0.08
CA GLN A 36 -50.23 -14.94 -0.60
C GLN A 36 -50.13 -13.43 -0.30
N ASN A 37 -49.88 -12.70 -1.41
CA ASN A 37 -50.72 -11.64 -1.99
C ASN A 37 -51.26 -10.55 -1.07
N SER A 38 -51.00 -9.28 -1.42
CA SER A 38 -51.86 -8.58 -2.40
C SER A 38 -51.38 -7.16 -2.72
N ILE A 39 -51.58 -6.84 -3.99
CA ILE A 39 -51.43 -5.57 -4.70
C ILE A 39 -52.31 -4.47 -4.09
N LYS A 40 -51.82 -3.22 -4.08
CA LYS A 40 -52.57 -2.06 -4.61
C LYS A 40 -51.64 -0.90 -5.00
N LYS A 41 -51.66 -0.64 -6.31
CA LYS A 41 -51.30 0.62 -6.97
C LYS A 41 -52.32 1.71 -6.64
N GLU A 42 -51.86 2.95 -6.85
CA GLU A 42 -52.51 4.12 -7.49
C GLU A 42 -52.22 5.38 -6.67
N ASP A 43 -52.03 6.57 -7.22
CA ASP A 43 -51.57 7.10 -8.51
C ASP A 43 -51.86 8.62 -8.42
N ASN A 44 -51.00 9.45 -9.02
CA ASN A 44 -51.28 10.80 -9.56
C ASN A 44 -51.52 11.94 -8.52
N ASN A 45 -51.16 13.22 -8.74
CA ASN A 45 -50.83 13.95 -9.97
C ASN A 45 -50.16 15.31 -9.62
N ILE A 46 -49.12 15.67 -10.39
CA ILE A 46 -48.85 16.93 -11.12
C ILE A 46 -49.33 18.28 -10.52
N ASN A 47 -48.40 19.24 -10.34
CA ASN A 47 -48.42 20.50 -11.10
C ASN A 47 -47.14 21.35 -11.02
N GLN A 48 -47.02 22.19 -12.05
CA GLN A 48 -45.84 22.78 -12.67
C GLN A 48 -45.81 24.32 -12.47
N GLY A 49 -44.61 24.90 -12.31
CA GLY A 49 -44.26 26.28 -12.70
C GLY A 49 -44.41 27.41 -11.68
N ASN A 50 -43.30 28.04 -11.24
CA ASN A 50 -42.80 29.31 -11.79
C ASN A 50 -41.64 29.91 -10.96
N ASP A 51 -40.82 30.64 -11.72
CA ASP A 51 -39.59 31.40 -11.49
C ASP A 51 -39.57 32.39 -10.30
N SER A 52 -38.44 32.48 -9.59
CA SER A 52 -37.85 33.74 -9.10
C SER A 52 -36.45 33.53 -8.49
N ASP A 53 -35.46 34.23 -9.04
CA ASP A 53 -34.12 34.51 -8.50
C ASP A 53 -34.10 34.81 -6.98
N ILE A 54 -33.27 34.07 -6.23
CA ILE A 54 -32.60 34.54 -5.00
C ILE A 54 -31.16 33.98 -5.00
N LYS A 55 -30.18 34.90 -4.92
CA LYS A 55 -28.75 34.64 -4.69
C LYS A 55 -28.48 34.42 -3.18
N GLU A 56 -27.30 33.85 -2.90
CA GLU A 56 -26.67 33.57 -1.58
C GLU A 56 -27.18 32.27 -0.93
N ASP A 57 -26.34 31.32 -0.51
CA ASP A 57 -25.03 31.45 0.10
C ASP A 57 -24.12 30.24 -0.14
N ASN A 58 -22.82 30.52 -0.17
CA ASN A 58 -21.74 29.55 -0.06
C ASN A 58 -21.71 28.96 1.36
N ASN A 59 -22.11 27.70 1.53
CA ASN A 59 -21.45 26.80 2.47
C ASN A 59 -22.01 25.39 2.34
N ILE A 60 -21.22 24.47 1.79
CA ILE A 60 -21.37 23.05 2.14
C ILE A 60 -19.97 22.53 2.45
N ASN A 61 -19.64 22.68 3.72
CA ASN A 61 -18.90 21.76 4.57
C ASN A 61 -17.65 21.12 3.95
N GLN A 62 -16.50 21.68 4.31
CA GLN A 62 -15.36 20.82 4.65
C GLN A 62 -15.87 19.84 5.71
N ASP A 63 -16.05 18.60 5.28
CA ASP A 63 -16.26 17.47 6.15
C ASP A 63 -14.99 17.31 7.00
N ASN A 64 -14.95 18.00 8.14
CA ASN A 64 -13.91 17.87 9.14
C ASN A 64 -14.16 16.60 9.98
N THR A 65 -14.57 15.51 9.34
CA THR A 65 -14.47 14.20 9.95
C THR A 65 -12.97 13.89 10.10
N PRO A 66 -12.45 13.68 11.32
CA PRO A 66 -11.04 13.37 11.51
C PRO A 66 -10.69 12.09 10.76
N SER A 67 -9.79 12.18 9.79
CA SER A 67 -9.29 11.01 9.05
C SER A 67 -8.68 10.00 10.02
N LYS A 68 -8.97 8.71 9.83
CA LYS A 68 -8.47 7.64 10.69
C LYS A 68 -7.01 7.33 10.35
N LEU A 69 -6.15 7.05 11.33
CA LEU A 69 -4.78 6.64 11.02
C LEU A 69 -4.76 5.23 10.39
N PHE A 70 -3.98 5.02 9.33
CA PHE A 70 -3.62 3.68 8.85
C PHE A 70 -2.24 3.26 9.35
N ALA A 71 -2.07 1.96 9.59
CA ALA A 71 -0.82 1.35 10.02
C ALA A 71 0.22 1.35 8.89
N VAL A 72 1.45 1.71 9.22
CA VAL A 72 2.57 1.91 8.27
C VAL A 72 3.72 0.92 8.44
N ALA A 73 3.82 0.21 9.57
CA ALA A 73 4.89 -0.78 9.83
C ALA A 73 4.31 -2.10 10.39
N GLY A 74 4.72 -3.23 9.79
CA GLY A 74 4.50 -4.61 10.25
C GLY A 74 3.05 -5.05 10.50
N GLY A 75 2.07 -4.30 10.01
CA GLY A 75 0.65 -4.61 10.12
C GLY A 75 -0.08 -4.38 8.81
N SER A 76 -0.94 -5.32 8.42
CA SER A 76 -1.91 -5.10 7.35
C SER A 76 -3.12 -4.33 7.89
N ASN A 77 -3.57 -3.37 7.11
CA ASN A 77 -4.79 -2.62 7.36
C ASN A 77 -5.96 -3.39 6.75
N LYS A 78 -6.93 -3.78 7.57
CA LYS A 78 -8.06 -4.59 7.11
C LYS A 78 -9.37 -3.85 7.21
N ILE A 79 -10.05 -3.72 6.08
CA ILE A 79 -11.42 -3.22 5.97
C ILE A 79 -12.31 -4.42 5.59
N PRO A 80 -13.07 -5.00 6.55
CA PRO A 80 -13.84 -6.21 6.33
C PRO A 80 -14.74 -6.16 5.09
N GLY A 81 -14.65 -7.18 4.24
CA GLY A 81 -15.43 -7.29 3.00
C GLY A 81 -15.01 -6.36 1.86
N ILE A 82 -13.98 -5.51 2.07
CA ILE A 82 -13.49 -4.57 1.05
C ILE A 82 -12.07 -4.94 0.64
N CYS A 83 -11.08 -4.71 1.51
CA CYS A 83 -9.69 -5.02 1.22
C CYS A 83 -8.85 -5.20 2.48
N GLU A 84 -7.72 -5.86 2.30
CA GLU A 84 -6.59 -5.81 3.21
C GLU A 84 -5.42 -5.19 2.47
N TYR A 85 -4.72 -4.23 3.08
CA TYR A 85 -3.64 -3.52 2.41
C TYR A 85 -2.46 -3.22 3.33
N TYR A 86 -1.29 -3.13 2.73
CA TYR A 86 -0.03 -2.77 3.40
C TYR A 86 0.69 -1.70 2.60
N LEU A 87 1.22 -0.67 3.29
CA LEU A 87 2.09 0.31 2.66
C LEU A 87 3.45 -0.33 2.41
N TYR A 88 3.72 -0.65 1.15
CA TYR A 88 4.96 -1.30 0.74
C TYR A 88 6.10 -0.29 0.59
N GLY A 89 5.82 0.91 0.09
CA GLY A 89 6.86 1.93 -0.03
C GLY A 89 6.34 3.27 -0.52
N ILE A 90 7.17 4.29 -0.34
CA ILE A 90 6.96 5.63 -0.88
C ILE A 90 8.25 6.03 -1.59
N ASN A 91 8.16 6.36 -2.88
CA ASN A 91 9.30 6.80 -3.66
C ASN A 91 9.03 8.19 -4.27
N ILE A 92 10.08 9.02 -4.32
CA ILE A 92 10.06 10.26 -5.10
C ILE A 92 11.01 10.05 -6.29
N THR A 93 10.47 9.98 -7.50
CA THR A 93 11.20 9.47 -8.68
C THR A 93 10.70 10.08 -9.99
N PRO A 94 11.57 10.30 -11.00
CA PRO A 94 11.13 10.68 -12.35
C PRO A 94 10.52 9.51 -13.14
N ARG A 95 10.71 8.26 -12.68
CA ARG A 95 10.25 7.04 -13.37
C ARG A 95 9.64 6.05 -12.39
N ILE A 96 8.42 5.62 -12.68
CA ILE A 96 7.79 4.46 -12.04
C ILE A 96 8.26 3.18 -12.73
N LYS A 97 8.68 2.21 -11.92
CA LYS A 97 9.18 0.91 -12.36
C LYS A 97 8.37 -0.18 -11.64
N PRO A 98 8.07 -1.29 -12.32
CA PRO A 98 7.52 -2.46 -11.64
C PRO A 98 8.59 -3.11 -10.76
N SER A 99 8.17 -3.97 -9.84
CA SER A 99 9.05 -4.64 -8.88
C SER A 99 10.06 -5.56 -9.55
N ILE A 100 9.73 -6.17 -10.69
CA ILE A 100 10.65 -7.01 -11.47
C ILE A 100 10.97 -6.31 -12.79
N ILE A 101 12.25 -6.00 -12.97
CA ILE A 101 12.76 -5.29 -14.13
C ILE A 101 13.33 -6.30 -15.14
N THR A 102 12.75 -6.32 -16.34
CA THR A 102 13.22 -7.09 -17.49
C THR A 102 13.41 -6.17 -18.70
N GLU A 103 14.02 -6.67 -19.78
CA GLU A 103 14.20 -5.91 -21.03
C GLU A 103 12.88 -5.38 -21.61
N ASN A 104 11.77 -6.11 -21.37
CA ASN A 104 10.45 -5.79 -21.92
C ASN A 104 9.49 -5.17 -20.90
N SER A 105 9.97 -4.81 -19.71
CA SER A 105 9.15 -4.20 -18.68
C SER A 105 8.62 -2.83 -19.12
N SER A 106 7.38 -2.53 -18.77
CA SER A 106 6.81 -1.20 -18.96
C SER A 106 7.29 -0.21 -17.89
N TYR A 107 7.39 1.07 -18.25
CA TYR A 107 7.76 2.16 -17.33
C TYR A 107 6.89 3.39 -17.58
N TYR A 108 6.74 4.22 -16.56
CA TYR A 108 6.07 5.52 -16.68
C TYR A 108 7.03 6.63 -16.29
N ASN A 109 7.37 7.51 -17.23
CA ASN A 109 8.23 8.66 -17.00
C ASN A 109 7.39 9.91 -16.82
N VAL A 110 7.84 10.82 -15.96
CA VAL A 110 7.38 12.20 -15.97
C VAL A 110 7.75 12.80 -17.33
N GLN A 111 6.81 13.53 -17.93
CA GLN A 111 7.03 14.18 -19.24
C GLN A 111 7.63 15.58 -19.11
N ASN A 112 7.45 16.22 -17.96
CA ASN A 112 7.89 17.58 -17.66
C ASN A 112 9.13 17.58 -16.76
N ASP A 113 10.21 18.26 -17.17
CA ASP A 113 11.49 18.31 -16.43
C ASP A 113 11.41 19.09 -15.10
N THR A 114 10.35 19.86 -14.88
CA THR A 114 10.07 20.57 -13.62
C THR A 114 9.22 19.77 -12.64
N ALA A 115 8.78 18.58 -13.03
CA ALA A 115 7.92 17.71 -12.24
C ALA A 115 8.62 16.41 -11.84
N ILE A 116 8.10 15.78 -10.80
CA ILE A 116 8.53 14.49 -10.29
C ILE A 116 7.32 13.68 -9.85
N TYR A 117 7.41 12.35 -9.88
CA TYR A 117 6.38 11.52 -9.28
C TYR A 117 6.64 11.29 -7.80
N ILE A 118 5.57 11.32 -7.02
CA ILE A 118 5.49 10.62 -5.74
C ILE A 118 4.69 9.35 -5.97
N ASP A 119 5.32 8.23 -5.66
CA ASP A 119 4.84 6.87 -5.89
C ASP A 119 4.55 6.20 -4.55
N ILE A 120 3.28 5.96 -4.26
CA ILE A 120 2.82 5.27 -3.06
C ILE A 120 2.46 3.85 -3.45
N ILE A 121 3.28 2.89 -3.03
CA ILE A 121 3.11 1.49 -3.38
C ILE A 121 2.34 0.81 -2.26
N LEU A 122 1.15 0.31 -2.56
CA LEU A 122 0.37 -0.52 -1.66
C LEU A 122 0.31 -1.95 -2.19
N ASN A 123 0.58 -2.92 -1.32
CA ASN A 123 0.15 -4.29 -1.57
C ASN A 123 -1.31 -4.41 -1.15
N VAL A 124 -2.20 -4.75 -2.08
CA VAL A 124 -3.66 -4.74 -1.86
C VAL A 124 -4.24 -6.11 -2.16
N TYR A 125 -4.92 -6.68 -1.18
CA TYR A 125 -5.70 -7.90 -1.27
C TYR A 125 -7.19 -7.58 -1.33
N ASN A 126 -7.87 -8.02 -2.39
CA ASN A 126 -9.31 -7.81 -2.55
C ASN A 126 -10.12 -8.81 -1.71
N LEU A 127 -10.76 -8.32 -0.64
CA LEU A 127 -11.62 -9.12 0.23
C LEU A 127 -13.08 -9.17 -0.24
N SER A 128 -13.44 -8.37 -1.24
CA SER A 128 -14.79 -8.40 -1.80
C SER A 128 -14.99 -9.63 -2.68
N ASN A 129 -16.26 -9.97 -2.92
CA ASN A 129 -16.68 -11.07 -3.78
C ASN A 129 -16.78 -10.67 -5.27
N GLU A 130 -16.36 -9.45 -5.62
CA GLU A 130 -16.44 -8.91 -6.97
C GLU A 130 -15.07 -8.43 -7.46
N THR A 131 -14.85 -8.53 -8.77
CA THR A 131 -13.70 -7.89 -9.43
C THR A 131 -13.92 -6.37 -9.41
N LYS A 132 -12.95 -5.62 -8.90
CA LYS A 132 -13.03 -4.16 -8.77
C LYS A 132 -11.83 -3.48 -9.40
N MET A 133 -12.02 -2.28 -9.95
CA MET A 133 -10.90 -1.46 -10.38
C MET A 133 -10.06 -1.05 -9.17
N SER A 134 -8.74 -0.96 -9.32
CA SER A 134 -7.83 -0.52 -8.25
C SER A 134 -8.32 0.73 -7.53
N ASN A 135 -8.70 1.77 -8.28
CA ASN A 135 -9.19 3.04 -7.74
C ASN A 135 -10.58 2.95 -7.07
N ASP A 136 -11.37 1.92 -7.37
CA ASP A 136 -12.67 1.69 -6.71
C ASP A 136 -12.49 0.97 -5.37
N ILE A 137 -11.36 0.29 -5.17
CA ILE A 137 -11.00 -0.32 -3.89
C ILE A 137 -10.40 0.73 -2.96
N ILE A 138 -9.39 1.46 -3.44
CA ILE A 138 -8.71 2.53 -2.71
C ILE A 138 -8.51 3.72 -3.65
N ALA A 139 -9.14 4.86 -3.33
CA ALA A 139 -8.81 6.11 -3.98
C ALA A 139 -7.74 6.83 -3.15
N THR A 140 -6.71 7.36 -3.80
CA THR A 140 -5.57 7.95 -3.10
C THR A 140 -5.37 9.41 -3.51
N LYS A 141 -5.07 10.25 -2.52
CA LYS A 141 -4.64 11.63 -2.70
C LYS A 141 -3.43 11.90 -1.82
N ILE A 142 -2.67 12.92 -2.20
CA ILE A 142 -1.61 13.46 -1.35
C ILE A 142 -1.80 14.94 -1.11
N LYS A 143 -1.34 15.41 0.05
CA LYS A 143 -1.16 16.83 0.33
C LYS A 143 0.28 17.12 0.66
N ILE A 144 0.82 18.16 0.03
CA ILE A 144 2.16 18.68 0.33
C ILE A 144 2.02 20.19 0.47
N LYS A 145 2.52 20.74 1.57
CA LYS A 145 2.29 22.14 1.94
C LYS A 145 0.77 22.43 1.96
N ASN A 146 0.29 23.29 1.06
CA ASN A 146 -1.12 23.67 0.94
C ASN A 146 -1.79 23.13 -0.34
N ASN A 147 -1.09 22.29 -1.11
CA ASN A 147 -1.58 21.77 -2.38
C ASN A 147 -2.06 20.32 -2.20
N GLU A 148 -3.19 19.99 -2.84
CA GLU A 148 -3.73 18.64 -2.93
C GLU A 148 -3.55 18.10 -4.34
N TYR A 149 -3.06 16.86 -4.45
CA TYR A 149 -2.86 16.17 -5.72
C TYR A 149 -3.59 14.84 -5.70
N SER A 150 -4.34 14.57 -6.76
CA SER A 150 -5.00 13.27 -6.94
C SER A 150 -4.01 12.25 -7.51
N CYS A 151 -4.06 11.02 -7.03
CA CYS A 151 -3.23 9.94 -7.57
C CYS A 151 -3.99 9.17 -8.65
N PHE A 152 -3.27 8.76 -9.70
CA PHE A 152 -3.73 7.69 -10.59
C PHE A 152 -3.07 6.37 -10.19
N SER A 153 -3.68 5.23 -10.51
CA SER A 153 -3.11 3.92 -10.20
C SER A 153 -2.45 3.26 -11.41
N LEU A 154 -1.33 2.59 -11.14
CA LEU A 154 -0.67 1.62 -12.01
C LEU A 154 -0.55 0.32 -11.22
N VAL A 155 -1.18 -0.75 -11.71
CA VAL A 155 -1.17 -2.06 -11.05
C VAL A 155 -0.06 -2.90 -11.68
N GLU A 156 0.82 -3.47 -10.86
CA GLU A 156 1.82 -4.39 -11.39
C GLU A 156 1.15 -5.65 -11.93
N SER A 157 1.57 -6.18 -13.08
CA SER A 157 1.10 -7.49 -13.58
C SER A 157 1.34 -8.61 -12.56
N ILE A 158 0.68 -9.76 -12.71
CA ILE A 158 0.78 -10.88 -11.74
C ILE A 158 2.23 -11.35 -11.56
N ASP A 159 3.03 -11.32 -12.64
CA ASP A 159 4.44 -11.67 -12.62
C ASP A 159 5.35 -10.51 -12.17
N GLY A 160 4.78 -9.34 -11.83
CA GLY A 160 5.50 -8.17 -11.35
C GLY A 160 6.38 -7.49 -12.39
N THR A 161 6.25 -7.82 -13.68
CA THR A 161 7.15 -7.32 -14.74
C THR A 161 6.64 -6.08 -15.48
N ASN A 162 5.34 -5.79 -15.40
CA ASN A 162 4.68 -4.71 -16.13
C ASN A 162 3.75 -3.90 -15.22
N LEU A 163 3.32 -2.73 -15.71
CA LEU A 163 2.49 -1.73 -15.05
C LEU A 163 1.26 -1.45 -15.92
N GLU A 164 0.10 -1.81 -15.40
CA GLU A 164 -1.19 -1.71 -16.08
C GLU A 164 -1.98 -0.53 -15.52
N LYS A 165 -2.35 0.42 -16.39
CA LYS A 165 -3.21 1.54 -15.99
C LYS A 165 -4.66 1.08 -15.88
N SER A 166 -5.33 1.50 -14.81
CA SER A 166 -6.76 1.18 -14.57
C SER A 166 -7.05 -0.33 -14.57
N ALA A 167 -6.17 -1.15 -14.02
CA ALA A 167 -6.41 -2.58 -13.95
C ALA A 167 -7.45 -2.94 -12.88
N SER A 168 -8.11 -4.08 -13.08
CA SER A 168 -9.01 -4.67 -12.09
C SER A 168 -8.29 -5.71 -11.24
N ILE A 169 -8.74 -5.86 -10.00
CA ILE A 169 -8.27 -6.84 -9.03
C ILE A 169 -9.41 -7.83 -8.80
N ASN A 170 -9.19 -9.13 -9.06
CA ASN A 170 -10.20 -10.16 -8.84
C ASN A 170 -10.41 -10.43 -7.34
N PRO A 171 -11.52 -11.06 -6.95
CA PRO A 171 -11.72 -11.55 -5.58
C PRO A 171 -10.55 -12.44 -5.14
N LEU A 172 -10.09 -12.24 -3.90
CA LEU A 172 -9.01 -13.03 -3.30
C LEU A 172 -7.68 -12.93 -4.07
N GLU A 173 -7.48 -11.88 -4.86
CA GLU A 173 -6.23 -11.57 -5.54
C GLU A 173 -5.46 -10.50 -4.74
N THR A 174 -4.15 -10.70 -4.65
CA THR A 174 -3.21 -9.69 -4.11
C THR A 174 -2.42 -9.08 -5.26
N ARG A 175 -2.33 -7.75 -5.32
CA ARG A 175 -1.48 -7.03 -6.30
C ARG A 175 -0.76 -5.86 -5.65
N ASN A 176 0.41 -5.54 -6.18
CA ASN A 176 1.07 -4.27 -5.92
C ASN A 176 0.44 -3.18 -6.79
N ILE A 177 0.05 -2.08 -6.16
CA ILE A 177 -0.57 -0.94 -6.81
C ILE A 177 0.25 0.31 -6.47
N HIS A 178 0.75 0.96 -7.51
CA HIS A 178 1.40 2.26 -7.44
C HIS A 178 0.33 3.35 -7.55
N TYR A 179 0.13 4.13 -6.50
CA TYR A 179 -0.68 5.35 -6.53
C TYR A 179 0.23 6.54 -6.72
N VAL A 180 0.14 7.15 -7.91
CA VAL A 180 1.13 8.08 -8.42
C VAL A 180 0.55 9.48 -8.54
N ALA A 181 1.23 10.46 -7.95
CA ALA A 181 0.96 11.88 -8.14
C ALA A 181 2.14 12.56 -8.84
N GLU A 182 1.87 13.34 -9.89
CA GLU A 182 2.86 14.23 -10.51
C GLU A 182 2.83 15.58 -9.77
N VAL A 183 3.98 15.99 -9.23
CA VAL A 183 4.12 17.21 -8.42
C VAL A 183 5.32 18.04 -8.87
N PRO A 184 5.33 19.37 -8.66
CA PRO A 184 6.51 20.18 -8.91
C PRO A 184 7.70 19.74 -8.02
N ILE A 185 8.91 19.65 -8.59
CA ILE A 185 10.12 19.28 -7.84
C ILE A 185 10.37 20.22 -6.63
N ALA A 186 10.04 21.50 -6.77
CA ALA A 186 10.19 22.49 -5.69
C ALA A 186 9.34 22.16 -4.45
N ASP A 187 8.28 21.38 -4.62
CA ASP A 187 7.40 20.97 -3.53
C ASP A 187 7.90 19.74 -2.79
N THR A 188 8.80 18.95 -3.38
CA THR A 188 9.28 17.69 -2.79
C THR A 188 10.56 17.84 -1.96
N THR A 189 11.02 19.06 -1.71
CA THR A 189 12.31 19.30 -1.05
C THR A 189 12.23 19.19 0.46
N THR A 190 11.20 19.75 1.10
CA THR A 190 11.08 19.75 2.56
C THR A 190 9.63 19.75 2.99
N GLY A 191 9.36 19.34 4.22
CA GLY A 191 8.04 19.44 4.84
C GLY A 191 7.35 18.09 5.02
N GLU A 192 6.02 18.13 5.11
CA GLU A 192 5.19 16.94 5.36
C GLU A 192 4.44 16.52 4.10
N LEU A 193 4.44 15.20 3.86
CA LEU A 193 3.63 14.50 2.88
C LEU A 193 2.47 13.86 3.63
N ASP A 194 1.25 14.35 3.41
CA ASP A 194 0.04 13.70 3.89
C ASP A 194 -0.46 12.73 2.81
N ILE A 195 -0.56 11.45 3.15
CA ILE A 195 -1.17 10.45 2.28
C ILE A 195 -2.57 10.18 2.79
N ILE A 196 -3.57 10.30 1.91
CA ILE A 196 -4.98 10.10 2.23
C ILE A 196 -5.52 8.98 1.33
N LEU A 197 -6.00 7.92 1.96
CA LEU A 197 -6.62 6.76 1.35
C LEU A 197 -8.12 6.80 1.64
N THR A 198 -8.95 6.94 0.62
CA THR A 198 -10.42 6.86 0.75
C THR A 198 -10.86 5.45 0.39
N ILE A 199 -11.43 4.73 1.37
CA ILE A 199 -11.87 3.35 1.23
C ILE A 199 -13.31 3.25 1.72
N ASN A 200 -14.22 2.84 0.83
CA ASN A 200 -15.66 2.74 1.13
C ASN A 200 -16.22 4.03 1.78
N GLY A 201 -15.83 5.19 1.25
CA GLY A 201 -16.27 6.51 1.73
C GLY A 201 -15.62 6.99 3.04
N ASN A 202 -14.68 6.24 3.61
CA ASN A 202 -13.96 6.64 4.83
C ASN A 202 -12.52 7.01 4.48
N ASP A 203 -12.04 8.11 5.06
CA ASP A 203 -10.66 8.57 4.86
C ASP A 203 -9.74 8.01 5.94
N PHE A 204 -8.63 7.45 5.47
CA PHE A 204 -7.51 7.02 6.28
C PHE A 204 -6.28 7.83 5.89
N SER A 205 -5.60 8.46 6.85
CA SER A 205 -4.45 9.31 6.54
C SER A 205 -3.22 8.96 7.36
N ASN A 206 -2.04 9.28 6.85
CA ASN A 206 -0.79 9.28 7.60
C ASN A 206 0.17 10.31 7.02
N LYS A 207 1.05 10.85 7.87
CA LYS A 207 1.99 11.92 7.51
C LYS A 207 3.41 11.38 7.52
N PHE A 208 4.18 11.80 6.52
CA PHE A 208 5.58 11.41 6.33
C PHE A 208 6.43 12.66 6.16
N ASN A 209 7.64 12.64 6.68
CA ASN A 209 8.58 13.74 6.47
C ASN A 209 9.24 13.59 5.08
N LEU A 210 9.22 14.63 4.25
CA LEU A 210 9.88 14.57 2.93
C LEU A 210 11.41 14.51 3.02
N ASP A 211 11.99 15.06 4.08
CA ASP A 211 13.43 15.11 4.30
C ASP A 211 14.04 13.70 4.39
N SER A 212 13.26 12.71 4.87
CA SER A 212 13.71 11.30 4.93
C SER A 212 13.85 10.66 3.54
N PHE A 213 13.23 11.23 2.51
CA PHE A 213 13.30 10.71 1.14
C PHE A 213 14.37 11.42 0.28
N GLN A 214 15.05 12.47 0.78
CA GLN A 214 15.99 13.25 -0.03
C GLN A 214 17.24 12.49 -0.48
N SER A 215 17.64 11.43 0.23
CA SER A 215 18.80 10.61 -0.16
C SER A 215 18.63 9.97 -1.55
N SER A 216 17.40 9.71 -1.99
CA SER A 216 17.10 9.10 -3.31
C SER A 216 17.03 10.09 -4.48
N ILE A 217 17.00 11.42 -4.22
CA ILE A 217 16.88 12.45 -5.25
C ILE A 217 18.22 12.84 -5.86
N LYS A 218 19.32 12.73 -5.09
CA LYS A 218 20.65 13.16 -5.52
C LYS A 218 21.32 12.22 -6.52
N GLU A 219 20.89 10.96 -6.62
CA GLU A 219 21.44 10.02 -7.59
C GLU A 219 20.78 10.12 -8.98
N ASN A 220 19.49 10.44 -9.06
CA ASN A 220 18.76 10.47 -10.34
C ASN A 220 18.93 11.75 -11.17
N THR A 221 19.49 12.83 -10.61
CA THR A 221 19.67 14.09 -11.35
C THR A 221 20.97 14.10 -12.19
N GLN A 222 21.83 13.07 -12.09
CA GLN A 222 23.08 12.97 -12.86
C GLN A 222 23.18 11.79 -13.83
N GLN A 223 22.09 11.06 -14.12
CA GLN A 223 22.11 9.98 -15.11
C GLN A 223 21.23 10.29 -16.33
N ASN A 224 21.56 11.38 -17.03
CA ASN A 224 21.30 11.49 -18.47
C ASN A 224 22.62 11.28 -19.22
N THR A 225 23.18 10.07 -19.13
CA THR A 225 24.09 9.56 -20.15
C THR A 225 23.92 8.04 -20.19
N ASN A 226 23.68 7.55 -21.40
CA ASN A 226 23.46 6.15 -21.74
C ASN A 226 24.42 5.20 -21.00
N ASN A 227 23.85 4.19 -20.33
CA ASN A 227 24.35 2.81 -20.36
C ASN A 227 23.32 1.86 -19.70
N SER A 228 23.03 0.78 -20.40
CA SER A 228 22.32 -0.38 -19.87
C SER A 228 23.20 -1.07 -18.84
N GLU A 229 23.05 -0.76 -17.56
CA GLU A 229 23.61 -1.58 -16.48
C GLU A 229 22.61 -1.72 -15.32
N LYS A 230 22.52 -2.97 -14.86
CA LYS A 230 21.70 -3.48 -13.76
C LYS A 230 22.18 -2.84 -12.46
N GLN A 231 21.50 -1.79 -11.99
CA GLN A 231 21.98 -1.02 -10.85
C GLN A 231 21.37 -1.57 -9.54
N GLY A 232 22.14 -2.44 -8.88
CA GLY A 232 21.96 -2.80 -7.48
C GLY A 232 22.21 -1.62 -6.54
N LEU A 233 21.83 -1.73 -5.27
CA LEU A 233 22.12 -0.72 -4.25
C LEU A 233 23.44 -1.02 -3.52
N THR A 234 23.99 -0.02 -2.86
CA THR A 234 25.14 -0.19 -1.97
C THR A 234 24.74 -0.83 -0.64
N GLU A 235 25.71 -1.40 0.08
CA GLU A 235 25.48 -1.97 1.41
C GLU A 235 24.91 -0.96 2.41
N ASP A 236 25.37 0.30 2.37
CA ASP A 236 24.89 1.36 3.27
C ASP A 236 23.43 1.74 2.98
N GLU A 237 23.01 1.68 1.71
CA GLU A 237 21.61 1.90 1.33
C GLU A 237 20.71 0.77 1.80
N TYR A 238 21.12 -0.49 1.57
CA TYR A 238 20.39 -1.65 2.10
C TYR A 238 20.33 -1.61 3.62
N TYR A 239 21.43 -1.26 4.28
CA TYR A 239 21.50 -1.14 5.73
C TYR A 239 20.52 -0.09 6.24
N ARG A 240 20.45 1.09 5.58
CA ARG A 240 19.52 2.15 5.97
C ARG A 240 18.06 1.70 5.82
N ILE A 241 17.69 1.07 4.70
CA ILE A 241 16.33 0.58 4.46
C ILE A 241 15.91 -0.43 5.54
N ILE A 242 16.77 -1.42 5.82
CA ILE A 242 16.50 -2.47 6.80
C ILE A 242 16.46 -1.88 8.22
N LYS A 243 17.33 -0.90 8.53
CA LYS A 243 17.39 -0.22 9.84
C LYS A 243 16.16 0.66 10.09
N GLU A 244 15.74 1.44 9.10
CA GLU A 244 14.52 2.25 9.17
C GLU A 244 13.29 1.37 9.41
N THR A 245 13.19 0.24 8.69
CA THR A 245 12.09 -0.73 8.88
C THR A 245 12.09 -1.33 10.28
N LYS A 246 13.25 -1.72 10.81
CA LYS A 246 13.39 -2.19 12.20
C LYS A 246 12.93 -1.13 13.20
N GLN A 247 13.39 0.12 13.03
CA GLN A 247 13.08 1.21 13.95
C GLN A 247 11.58 1.55 13.93
N HIS A 248 10.98 1.66 12.74
CA HIS A 248 9.54 1.92 12.63
C HIS A 248 8.70 0.82 13.28
N GLN A 249 9.11 -0.45 13.16
CA GLN A 249 8.43 -1.54 13.85
C GLN A 249 8.60 -1.45 15.37
N GLN A 250 9.78 -1.07 15.85
CA GLN A 250 10.03 -0.86 17.27
C GLN A 250 9.16 0.28 17.83
N ASP A 251 9.12 1.42 17.14
CA ASP A 251 8.31 2.58 17.54
C ASP A 251 6.82 2.22 17.58
N TYR A 252 6.34 1.41 16.63
CA TYR A 252 4.97 0.89 16.64
C TYR A 252 4.71 -0.02 17.85
N ILE A 253 5.58 -0.99 18.13
CA ILE A 253 5.48 -1.86 19.32
C ILE A 253 5.44 -1.04 20.62
N ASP A 254 6.25 0.01 20.70
CA ASP A 254 6.34 0.89 21.85
C ASP A 254 5.09 1.76 22.01
N SER A 255 4.41 2.11 20.91
CA SER A 255 3.14 2.85 20.93
C SER A 255 1.92 2.04 21.39
N ILE A 256 2.00 0.71 21.45
CA ILE A 256 0.88 -0.14 21.86
C ILE A 256 0.82 -0.24 23.40
N ASP A 257 -0.29 0.19 24.00
CA ASP A 257 -0.51 0.08 25.45
C ASP A 257 -0.92 -1.33 25.88
N ASP A 258 -1.79 -2.01 25.10
CA ASP A 258 -2.32 -3.33 25.45
C ASP A 258 -1.25 -4.42 25.28
N PRO A 259 -0.84 -5.12 26.36
CA PRO A 259 0.20 -6.14 26.29
C PRO A 259 -0.15 -7.33 25.39
N LYS A 260 -1.44 -7.69 25.28
CA LYS A 260 -1.89 -8.80 24.42
C LYS A 260 -1.80 -8.42 22.96
N VAL A 261 -2.15 -7.18 22.63
CA VAL A 261 -1.99 -6.65 21.26
C VAL A 261 -0.50 -6.53 20.93
N LYS A 262 0.32 -6.03 21.87
CA LYS A 262 1.78 -5.94 21.71
C LYS A 262 2.44 -7.30 21.44
N GLN A 263 1.96 -8.36 22.08
CA GLN A 263 2.48 -9.72 21.85
C GLN A 263 2.01 -10.32 20.51
N SER A 264 0.94 -9.80 19.92
CA SER A 264 0.39 -10.31 18.66
C SER A 264 1.03 -9.76 17.39
N VAL A 265 1.81 -8.67 17.50
CA VAL A 265 2.45 -8.01 16.36
C VAL A 265 3.84 -8.58 16.07
N GLN A 266 4.32 -8.37 14.83
CA GLN A 266 5.67 -8.75 14.41
C GLN A 266 6.74 -8.07 15.27
N THR A 267 7.84 -8.76 15.59
CA THR A 267 8.98 -8.15 16.29
C THR A 267 9.79 -7.26 15.36
N ALA A 268 10.51 -6.27 15.91
CA ALA A 268 11.36 -5.37 15.13
C ALA A 268 12.43 -6.11 14.30
N ASP A 269 13.07 -7.14 14.87
CA ASP A 269 14.04 -7.98 14.14
C ASP A 269 13.37 -8.82 13.04
N SER A 270 12.16 -9.31 13.28
CA SER A 270 11.41 -10.05 12.25
C SER A 270 11.03 -9.15 11.08
N ALA A 271 10.73 -7.87 11.33
CA ALA A 271 10.45 -6.90 10.28
C ALA A 271 11.72 -6.62 9.43
N ALA A 272 12.88 -6.47 10.06
CA ALA A 272 14.15 -6.34 9.35
C ALA A 272 14.45 -7.56 8.44
N ILE A 273 14.21 -8.78 8.93
CA ILE A 273 14.42 -10.01 8.15
C ILE A 273 13.41 -10.11 6.99
N ALA A 274 12.16 -9.72 7.22
CA ALA A 274 11.14 -9.69 6.18
C ALA A 274 11.50 -8.69 5.08
N GLU A 275 11.98 -7.50 5.45
CA GLU A 275 12.46 -6.49 4.50
C GLU A 275 13.64 -7.01 3.67
N SER A 276 14.63 -7.61 4.34
CA SER A 276 15.75 -8.27 3.64
C SER A 276 15.28 -9.34 2.66
N SER A 277 14.23 -10.09 3.01
CA SER A 277 13.65 -11.10 2.13
C SER A 277 12.99 -10.49 0.89
N ALA A 278 12.30 -9.36 1.05
CA ALA A 278 11.75 -8.60 -0.08
C ALA A 278 12.87 -8.04 -0.98
N LEU A 279 13.97 -7.57 -0.38
CA LEU A 279 15.14 -7.08 -1.10
C LEU A 279 15.82 -8.19 -1.93
N TYR A 280 15.91 -9.44 -1.46
CA TYR A 280 16.45 -10.55 -2.28
C TYR A 280 15.62 -10.82 -3.53
N ILE A 281 14.30 -10.66 -3.44
CA ILE A 281 13.40 -10.86 -4.60
C ILE A 281 13.61 -9.73 -5.61
N LYS A 282 13.76 -8.50 -5.12
CA LYS A 282 13.93 -7.30 -5.94
C LYS A 282 15.33 -7.18 -6.55
N TYR A 283 16.36 -7.60 -5.83
CA TYR A 283 17.77 -7.51 -6.22
C TYR A 283 18.48 -8.87 -6.04
N PRO A 284 18.16 -9.86 -6.89
CA PRO A 284 18.64 -11.25 -6.72
C PRO A 284 20.15 -11.43 -6.91
N GLU A 285 20.86 -10.44 -7.46
CA GLU A 285 22.33 -10.47 -7.58
C GLU A 285 23.06 -9.87 -6.36
N ASP A 286 22.33 -9.15 -5.50
CA ASP A 286 22.93 -8.39 -4.38
C ASP A 286 22.81 -9.15 -3.06
N THR A 287 22.56 -10.47 -3.09
CA THR A 287 22.26 -11.26 -1.90
C THR A 287 23.32 -11.13 -0.82
N ASP A 288 24.60 -11.13 -1.20
CA ASP A 288 25.71 -11.01 -0.25
C ASP A 288 25.78 -9.60 0.38
N THR A 289 25.45 -8.57 -0.39
CA THR A 289 25.42 -7.17 0.06
C THR A 289 24.23 -6.93 0.99
N ILE A 290 23.07 -7.50 0.67
CA ILE A 290 21.87 -7.46 1.51
C ILE A 290 22.13 -8.24 2.81
N ASP A 291 22.79 -9.40 2.76
CA ASP A 291 23.18 -10.18 3.94
C ASP A 291 24.09 -9.39 4.87
N ALA A 292 25.08 -8.67 4.32
CA ALA A 292 25.98 -7.83 5.09
C ALA A 292 25.23 -6.68 5.78
N ALA A 293 24.36 -5.99 5.04
CA ALA A 293 23.49 -4.94 5.57
C ALA A 293 22.56 -5.45 6.68
N LEU A 294 21.84 -6.56 6.47
CA LEU A 294 20.98 -7.17 7.48
C LEU A 294 21.76 -7.52 8.74
N LYS A 295 22.95 -8.12 8.59
CA LYS A 295 23.81 -8.48 9.72
C LYS A 295 24.18 -7.27 10.56
N ARG A 296 24.54 -6.14 9.94
CA ARG A 296 24.82 -4.87 10.64
C ARG A 296 23.60 -4.40 11.45
N VAL A 297 22.40 -4.44 10.87
CA VAL A 297 21.16 -4.04 11.56
C VAL A 297 20.82 -4.96 12.74
N LEU A 298 21.02 -6.27 12.60
CA LEU A 298 20.77 -7.23 13.68
C LEU A 298 21.80 -7.13 14.81
N ASN A 299 23.03 -6.70 14.50
CA ASN A 299 24.07 -6.42 15.50
C ASN A 299 23.87 -5.08 16.24
N GLY A 300 22.95 -4.22 15.77
CA GLY A 300 22.70 -2.91 16.37
C GLY A 300 23.76 -1.86 16.03
N GLU A 301 24.48 -2.05 14.93
CA GLU A 301 25.42 -1.06 14.38
C GLU A 301 24.69 0.20 13.90
#